data_AF-A0A7K2XT05-F1
#
_entry.id   AF-A0A7K2XT05-F1
#
_cell.length_a   1.000
_cell.length_b   1.000
_cell.length_c   1.000
_cell.angle_alpha   90.00
_cell.angle_beta   90.00
_cell.angle_gamma   90.00
#
_symmetry.space_group_name_H-M   'P 1'
#
loop_
_entity.id
_entity.type
_entity.pdbx_description
1 polymer ?
#
loop_
_entity_poly.entity_id
_entity_poly.type
_entity_poly.pdbx_seq_one_letter_code
_entity_poly.pdbx_strand_id
1 'polypeptide(L)'
;MAQALGGDDAPLPVLGAVETIALPAQAGTVRDIAPTDRGIVLLCDDGRILHRDTDSGLCTDVARTTVTVPADAEPWCDRVQTLRLHASRDGAFAAVVIDHGRTGEVLDLSTGRVTVPLENDGYQSDTVPFSLAFTEHAGRVVVLHRTEWNLIEATDAATGAQVARMPATDGDSPDPSDHFHGALHPSPAGTRIASDAWVWHPLGRPVVWNLDQWLTEGEQAWSGDIGRAALPACAYHWNRPLVWLDEDRLVLSGLGDDEQELRPGARVFDLGRRGPDGPGNTEEPPEIATFGGPEGRFFAADGLLYSSSESGLEIWNPTTGTRLGALAGFRPTHHDLTRGELLELSAAGLRRLRTAAEG
;
A
#
# COMPACT_ATOMS: atom_id res chain seq x y z
N MET A 1 -9.98 24.14 44.79
CA MET A 1 -10.77 23.39 43.80
C MET A 1 -9.83 23.01 42.67
N ALA A 2 -9.29 21.79 42.72
CA ALA A 2 -8.54 21.18 41.63
C ALA A 2 -9.42 20.05 41.10
N GLN A 3 -9.93 20.17 39.89
CA GLN A 3 -10.52 19.04 39.17
C GLN A 3 -9.38 18.36 38.42
N ALA A 4 -9.03 17.16 38.87
CA ALA A 4 -8.32 16.20 38.06
C ALA A 4 -9.28 15.77 36.95
N LEU A 5 -8.97 16.12 35.71
CA LEU A 5 -9.60 15.51 34.54
C LEU A 5 -8.96 14.14 34.37
N GLY A 6 -9.80 13.11 34.39
CA GLY A 6 -9.41 11.71 34.38
C GLY A 6 -8.55 11.37 33.17
N GLY A 7 -7.50 10.59 33.42
CA GLY A 7 -6.86 9.83 32.37
C GLY A 7 -7.86 8.82 31.83
N ASP A 8 -8.08 8.84 30.52
CA ASP A 8 -8.71 7.73 29.81
C ASP A 8 -7.80 6.51 30.01
N ASP A 9 -8.13 5.70 31.00
CA ASP A 9 -7.56 4.37 31.22
C ASP A 9 -8.25 3.41 30.25
N ALA A 10 -8.13 3.69 28.95
CA ALA A 10 -8.55 2.76 27.91
C ALA A 10 -7.73 1.48 28.08
N PRO A 11 -8.36 0.30 28.16
CA PRO A 11 -7.63 -0.94 28.36
C PRO A 11 -6.60 -1.13 27.25
N LEU A 12 -5.37 -1.53 27.64
CA LEU A 12 -4.31 -1.81 26.68
C LEU A 12 -4.79 -2.87 25.68
N PRO A 13 -4.47 -2.72 24.38
CA PRO A 13 -4.85 -3.69 23.37
C PRO A 13 -4.26 -5.06 23.73
N VAL A 14 -5.12 -6.06 23.87
CA VAL A 14 -4.70 -7.45 24.08
C VAL A 14 -4.42 -8.06 22.72
N LEU A 15 -3.14 -8.28 22.41
CA LEU A 15 -2.77 -9.05 21.22
C LEU A 15 -3.27 -10.49 21.35
N GLY A 16 -3.88 -10.99 20.28
CA GLY A 16 -4.14 -12.42 20.14
C GLY A 16 -2.86 -13.25 20.11
N ALA A 17 -3.01 -14.58 20.16
CA ALA A 17 -1.89 -15.47 19.89
C ALA A 17 -1.55 -15.45 18.40
N VAL A 18 -0.26 -15.54 18.07
CA VAL A 18 0.16 -15.79 16.69
C VAL A 18 -0.17 -17.24 16.35
N GLU A 19 -0.98 -17.42 15.32
CA GLU A 19 -1.34 -18.74 14.80
C GLU A 19 -0.51 -19.04 13.56
N THR A 20 -0.01 -20.28 13.45
CA THR A 20 0.67 -20.75 12.23
C THR A 20 -0.26 -21.68 11.47
N ILE A 21 -0.52 -21.32 10.22
CA ILE A 21 -1.27 -22.11 9.25
C ILE A 21 -0.28 -22.74 8.29
N ALA A 22 -0.28 -24.07 8.23
CA ALA A 22 0.48 -24.80 7.22
C ALA A 22 -0.06 -24.47 5.82
N LEU A 23 0.84 -24.07 4.93
CA LEU A 23 0.53 -23.97 3.50
C LEU A 23 0.42 -25.39 2.92
N PRO A 24 -0.47 -25.60 1.93
CA PRO A 24 -0.66 -26.93 1.38
C PRO A 24 0.62 -27.39 0.67
N ALA A 25 1.02 -28.65 0.84
CA ALA A 25 2.24 -29.18 0.22
C ALA A 25 2.28 -29.01 -1.30
N GLN A 26 1.11 -29.02 -1.95
CA GLN A 26 0.96 -28.82 -3.40
C GLN A 26 1.31 -27.39 -3.89
N ALA A 27 1.35 -26.40 -2.98
CA ALA A 27 1.81 -25.05 -3.32
C ALA A 27 3.33 -24.97 -3.51
N GLY A 28 4.08 -25.95 -2.98
CA GLY A 28 5.54 -25.85 -2.95
C GLY A 28 5.99 -24.58 -2.23
N THR A 29 7.00 -23.91 -2.79
CA THR A 29 7.45 -22.61 -2.28
C THR A 29 6.48 -21.51 -2.71
N VAL A 30 5.89 -20.82 -1.74
CA VAL A 30 5.07 -19.62 -1.96
C VAL A 30 5.99 -18.40 -1.87
N ARG A 31 5.95 -17.56 -2.90
CA ARG A 31 6.77 -16.35 -3.06
C ARG A 31 6.08 -15.11 -2.49
N ASP A 32 4.78 -14.99 -2.69
CA ASP A 32 3.99 -13.86 -2.20
C ASP A 32 2.53 -14.25 -1.98
N ILE A 33 1.79 -13.42 -1.24
CA ILE A 33 0.37 -13.61 -0.93
C ILE A 33 -0.43 -12.31 -1.09
N ALA A 34 -1.72 -12.45 -1.36
CA ALA A 34 -2.65 -11.31 -1.38
C ALA A 34 -3.98 -11.72 -0.71
N PRO A 35 -4.32 -11.14 0.46
CA PRO A 35 -5.60 -11.36 1.11
C PRO A 35 -6.78 -10.81 0.30
N THR A 36 -7.93 -11.46 0.38
CA THR A 36 -9.20 -11.07 -0.25
C THR A 36 -10.37 -11.37 0.69
N ASP A 37 -11.57 -10.88 0.37
CA ASP A 37 -12.79 -11.21 1.11
C ASP A 37 -13.08 -12.72 1.08
N ARG A 38 -12.63 -13.43 0.05
CA ARG A 38 -12.89 -14.87 -0.15
C ARG A 38 -11.78 -15.79 0.36
N GLY A 39 -10.64 -15.24 0.77
CA GLY A 39 -9.50 -16.10 1.05
C GLY A 39 -8.16 -15.39 0.99
N ILE A 40 -7.16 -16.16 0.63
CA ILE A 40 -5.81 -15.68 0.35
C ILE A 40 -5.38 -16.23 -1.00
N VAL A 41 -4.98 -15.35 -1.91
CA VAL A 41 -4.34 -15.73 -3.16
C VAL A 41 -2.85 -15.94 -2.89
N LEU A 42 -2.29 -17.02 -3.42
CA LEU A 42 -0.89 -17.42 -3.24
C LEU A 42 -0.18 -17.42 -4.59
N LEU A 43 0.99 -16.81 -4.67
CA LEU A 43 1.89 -16.90 -5.82
C LEU A 43 2.98 -17.94 -5.52
N CYS A 44 3.00 -19.04 -6.27
CA CYS A 44 4.02 -20.07 -6.18
C CYS A 44 5.26 -19.69 -7.00
N ASP A 45 6.42 -20.24 -6.63
CA ASP A 45 7.70 -19.98 -7.32
C ASP A 45 7.73 -20.48 -8.78
N ASP A 46 6.88 -21.45 -9.12
CA ASP A 46 6.68 -21.94 -10.49
C ASP A 46 5.67 -21.12 -11.31
N GLY A 47 5.21 -19.98 -10.77
CA GLY A 47 4.25 -19.09 -11.40
C GLY A 47 2.78 -19.51 -11.27
N ARG A 48 2.46 -20.62 -10.59
CA ARG A 48 1.05 -20.94 -10.27
C ARG A 48 0.47 -19.91 -9.30
N ILE A 49 -0.81 -19.65 -9.48
CA ILE A 49 -1.63 -18.84 -8.60
C ILE A 49 -2.69 -19.75 -7.99
N LEU A 50 -2.68 -19.86 -6.67
CA LEU A 50 -3.66 -20.65 -5.93
C LEU A 50 -4.59 -19.74 -5.14
N HIS A 51 -5.86 -20.09 -5.04
CA HIS A 51 -6.79 -19.48 -4.09
C HIS A 51 -6.97 -20.42 -2.91
N ARG A 52 -6.67 -19.93 -1.70
CA ARG A 52 -6.96 -20.63 -0.45
C ARG A 52 -8.20 -20.03 0.18
N ASP A 53 -9.28 -20.80 0.18
CA ASP A 53 -10.51 -20.45 0.87
C ASP A 53 -10.28 -20.45 2.40
N THR A 54 -10.78 -19.42 3.08
CA THR A 54 -10.53 -19.26 4.52
C THR A 54 -11.31 -20.28 5.35
N ASP A 55 -12.56 -20.57 4.97
CA ASP A 55 -13.49 -21.36 5.80
C ASP A 55 -13.19 -22.86 5.69
N SER A 56 -12.97 -23.35 4.48
CA SER A 56 -12.66 -24.74 4.20
C SER A 56 -11.17 -25.05 4.28
N GLY A 57 -10.31 -24.04 4.16
CA GLY A 57 -8.86 -24.21 3.99
C GLY A 57 -8.47 -24.84 2.64
N LEU A 58 -9.44 -25.08 1.75
CA LEU A 58 -9.21 -25.68 0.45
C LEU A 58 -8.37 -24.75 -0.42
N CYS A 59 -7.36 -25.31 -1.07
CA CYS A 59 -6.52 -24.59 -2.01
C CYS A 59 -6.75 -25.09 -3.43
N THR A 60 -7.15 -24.20 -4.32
CA THR A 60 -7.44 -24.50 -5.73
C THR A 60 -6.48 -23.75 -6.65
N ASP A 61 -6.01 -24.41 -7.71
CA ASP A 61 -5.28 -23.75 -8.80
C ASP A 61 -6.28 -22.92 -9.62
N VAL A 62 -6.03 -21.62 -9.72
CA VAL A 62 -6.95 -20.66 -10.36
C VAL A 62 -6.35 -20.00 -11.59
N ALA A 63 -5.02 -19.84 -11.65
CA ALA A 63 -4.34 -19.23 -12.77
C ALA A 63 -2.85 -19.57 -12.77
N ARG A 64 -2.14 -19.16 -13.82
CA ARG A 64 -0.69 -19.20 -13.90
C ARG A 64 -0.18 -17.92 -14.53
N THR A 65 0.78 -17.28 -13.89
CA THR A 65 1.42 -16.10 -14.46
C THR A 65 2.42 -16.47 -15.56
N THR A 66 2.51 -15.61 -16.57
CA THR A 66 3.56 -15.68 -17.60
C THR A 66 4.73 -14.74 -17.32
N VAL A 67 4.59 -13.88 -16.31
CA VAL A 67 5.59 -12.89 -15.93
C VAL A 67 6.76 -13.58 -15.24
N THR A 68 7.97 -13.29 -15.74
CA THR A 68 9.22 -13.79 -15.16
C THR A 68 10.19 -12.64 -14.97
N VAL A 69 10.90 -12.62 -13.85
CA VAL A 69 12.00 -11.68 -13.64
C VAL A 69 13.11 -11.96 -14.66
N PRO A 70 13.61 -10.95 -15.41
CA PRO A 70 14.73 -11.14 -16.34
C PRO A 70 15.96 -11.71 -15.64
N ALA A 71 16.65 -12.65 -16.28
CA ALA A 71 17.82 -13.32 -15.70
C ALA A 71 19.02 -12.38 -15.51
N ASP A 72 19.05 -11.28 -16.25
CA ASP A 72 20.04 -10.22 -16.24
C ASP A 72 19.61 -8.98 -15.45
N ALA A 73 18.50 -9.06 -14.68
CA ALA A 73 18.06 -7.97 -13.84
C ALA A 73 19.11 -7.67 -12.75
N GLU A 74 19.72 -6.49 -12.82
CA GLU A 74 20.67 -6.01 -11.82
C GLU A 74 19.92 -5.30 -10.67
N PRO A 75 20.29 -5.54 -9.39
CA PRO A 75 19.73 -4.79 -8.28
C PRO A 75 20.09 -3.30 -8.35
N TRP A 76 19.15 -2.44 -7.99
CA TRP A 76 19.38 -1.00 -7.87
C TRP A 76 19.35 -0.59 -6.40
N CYS A 77 20.43 -0.01 -5.86
CA CYS A 77 20.55 0.34 -4.42
C CYS A 77 20.05 -0.78 -3.48
N ASP A 78 20.56 -2.00 -3.68
CA ASP A 78 20.20 -3.24 -2.94
C ASP A 78 18.74 -3.72 -3.12
N ARG A 79 17.96 -3.08 -4.02
CA ARG A 79 16.60 -3.49 -4.35
C ARG A 79 16.62 -4.52 -5.48
N VAL A 80 16.26 -5.76 -5.14
CA VAL A 80 16.21 -6.88 -6.08
C VAL A 80 14.82 -6.99 -6.69
N GLN A 81 14.75 -7.09 -8.02
CA GLN A 81 13.49 -7.34 -8.72
C GLN A 81 12.92 -8.70 -8.32
N THR A 82 11.65 -8.72 -7.91
CA THR A 82 10.92 -9.94 -7.54
C THR A 82 9.48 -9.84 -8.00
N LEU A 83 8.83 -10.98 -8.22
CA LEU A 83 7.39 -11.00 -8.44
C LEU A 83 6.66 -10.58 -7.16
N ARG A 84 5.67 -9.71 -7.32
CA ARG A 84 4.69 -9.32 -6.30
C ARG A 84 3.30 -9.68 -6.74
N LEU A 85 2.47 -10.08 -5.77
CA LEU A 85 1.09 -10.44 -5.98
C LEU A 85 0.16 -9.39 -5.37
N HIS A 86 -0.81 -8.95 -6.15
CA HIS A 86 -1.92 -8.13 -5.69
C HIS A 86 -3.23 -8.82 -6.07
N ALA A 87 -4.30 -8.61 -5.30
CA ALA A 87 -5.60 -9.16 -5.60
C ALA A 87 -6.68 -8.10 -5.44
N SER A 88 -7.75 -8.20 -6.25
CA SER A 88 -8.96 -7.44 -6.02
C SER A 88 -9.61 -7.91 -4.72
N ARG A 89 -10.29 -6.99 -4.02
CA ARG A 89 -10.91 -7.27 -2.73
C ARG A 89 -11.87 -8.46 -2.79
N ASP A 90 -12.66 -8.57 -3.85
CA ASP A 90 -13.60 -9.67 -4.07
C ASP A 90 -12.94 -11.01 -4.47
N GLY A 91 -11.62 -11.01 -4.71
CA GLY A 91 -10.85 -12.17 -5.16
C GLY A 91 -11.19 -12.63 -6.57
N ALA A 92 -11.80 -11.79 -7.41
CA ALA A 92 -12.08 -12.12 -8.81
C ALA A 92 -10.84 -11.94 -9.71
N PHE A 93 -9.96 -11.00 -9.38
CA PHE A 93 -8.77 -10.69 -10.17
C PHE A 93 -7.50 -10.74 -9.31
N ALA A 94 -6.38 -11.08 -9.93
CA ALA A 94 -5.06 -10.89 -9.36
C ALA A 94 -4.15 -10.20 -10.36
N ALA A 95 -3.18 -9.45 -9.87
CA ALA A 95 -2.08 -8.93 -10.67
C ALA A 95 -0.77 -9.52 -10.19
N VAL A 96 0.07 -9.92 -11.13
CA VAL A 96 1.47 -10.27 -10.86
C VAL A 96 2.35 -9.27 -11.57
N VAL A 97 3.20 -8.58 -10.81
CA VAL A 97 4.10 -7.54 -11.33
C VAL A 97 5.54 -7.84 -10.93
N ILE A 98 6.48 -7.34 -11.71
CA ILE A 98 7.89 -7.29 -11.31
C ILE A 98 8.09 -6.03 -10.46
N ASP A 99 8.29 -6.21 -9.16
CA ASP A 99 8.65 -5.14 -8.23
C ASP A 99 9.95 -4.49 -8.69
N HIS A 100 10.03 -3.16 -8.66
CA HIS A 100 11.14 -2.40 -9.24
C HIS A 100 11.43 -2.77 -10.71
N GLY A 101 10.40 -3.16 -11.46
CA GLY A 101 10.47 -3.57 -12.85
C GLY A 101 9.47 -2.84 -13.75
N ARG A 102 9.38 -3.33 -14.99
CA ARG A 102 8.61 -2.68 -16.07
C ARG A 102 7.33 -3.39 -16.48
N THR A 103 7.17 -4.67 -16.14
CA THR A 103 6.06 -5.49 -16.64
C THR A 103 5.27 -6.17 -15.54
N GLY A 104 4.04 -6.52 -15.88
CA GLY A 104 3.15 -7.35 -15.10
C GLY A 104 1.95 -7.78 -15.92
N GLU A 105 0.99 -8.40 -15.28
CA GLU A 105 -0.29 -8.75 -15.91
C GLU A 105 -1.40 -8.86 -14.86
N VAL A 106 -2.63 -8.57 -15.28
CA VAL A 106 -3.86 -8.85 -14.52
C VAL A 106 -4.52 -10.09 -15.09
N LEU A 107 -4.92 -11.01 -14.20
CA LEU A 107 -5.59 -12.25 -14.52
C LEU A 107 -6.98 -12.29 -13.90
N ASP A 108 -7.96 -12.75 -14.68
CA ASP A 108 -9.25 -13.21 -14.18
C ASP A 108 -9.09 -14.59 -13.55
N LEU A 109 -9.31 -14.69 -12.24
CA LEU A 109 -9.11 -15.92 -11.47
C LEU A 109 -10.20 -16.97 -11.69
N SER A 110 -11.32 -16.59 -12.30
CA SER A 110 -12.37 -17.56 -12.66
C SER A 110 -12.07 -18.30 -13.96
N THR A 111 -11.35 -17.65 -14.89
CA THR A 111 -11.01 -18.20 -16.20
C THR A 111 -9.52 -18.54 -16.36
N GLY A 112 -8.67 -18.04 -15.46
CA GLY A 112 -7.22 -18.15 -15.52
C GLY A 112 -6.58 -17.33 -16.65
N ARG A 113 -7.33 -16.43 -17.28
CA ARG A 113 -6.89 -15.67 -18.46
C ARG A 113 -6.31 -14.32 -18.05
N VAL A 114 -5.26 -13.90 -18.76
CA VAL A 114 -4.78 -12.52 -18.71
C VAL A 114 -5.83 -11.61 -19.36
N THR A 115 -6.26 -10.58 -18.64
CA THR A 115 -7.21 -9.56 -19.09
C THR A 115 -6.54 -8.24 -19.42
N VAL A 116 -5.50 -7.86 -18.66
CA VAL A 116 -4.74 -6.63 -18.87
C VAL A 116 -3.24 -6.92 -18.82
N PRO A 117 -2.51 -6.85 -19.94
CA PRO A 117 -1.05 -6.80 -19.88
C PRO A 117 -0.61 -5.45 -19.29
N LEU A 118 0.36 -5.46 -18.38
CA LEU A 118 0.88 -4.25 -17.75
C LEU A 118 2.30 -4.01 -18.24
N GLU A 119 2.56 -2.82 -18.75
CA GLU A 119 3.88 -2.38 -19.15
C GLU A 119 4.01 -0.88 -18.93
N ASN A 120 5.11 -0.46 -18.30
CA ASN A 120 5.52 0.94 -18.24
C ASN A 120 6.70 1.22 -19.19
N ASP A 121 6.94 2.50 -19.49
CA ASP A 121 8.02 2.96 -20.38
C ASP A 121 9.45 2.59 -19.93
N GLY A 122 9.61 2.10 -18.70
CA GLY A 122 10.86 1.64 -18.11
C GLY A 122 11.78 2.75 -17.61
N TYR A 123 11.45 4.03 -17.78
CA TYR A 123 12.33 5.12 -17.38
C TYR A 123 12.46 5.19 -15.85
N GLN A 124 13.64 4.85 -15.34
CA GLN A 124 13.96 4.78 -13.89
C GLN A 124 12.98 3.91 -13.08
N SER A 125 12.39 2.89 -13.72
CA SER A 125 11.39 2.01 -13.10
C SER A 125 11.94 1.17 -11.93
N ASP A 126 13.26 1.01 -11.84
CA ASP A 126 14.00 0.35 -10.76
C ASP A 126 14.10 1.19 -9.48
N THR A 127 13.90 2.50 -9.58
CA THR A 127 14.02 3.43 -8.43
C THR A 127 12.82 3.37 -7.48
N VAL A 128 11.65 2.90 -7.92
CA VAL A 128 10.41 2.85 -7.13
C VAL A 128 9.68 1.52 -7.37
N PRO A 129 8.77 1.08 -6.49
CA PRO A 129 8.03 -0.16 -6.67
C PRO A 129 7.11 -0.03 -7.89
N PHE A 130 6.67 -1.15 -8.45
CA PHE A 130 5.67 -1.12 -9.51
C PHE A 130 4.36 -0.56 -8.95
N SER A 131 3.87 0.56 -9.50
CA SER A 131 2.60 1.14 -9.07
C SER A 131 1.45 0.23 -9.46
N LEU A 132 0.80 -0.36 -8.47
CA LEU A 132 -0.41 -1.14 -8.69
C LEU A 132 -1.32 -1.13 -7.47
N ALA A 133 -2.60 -0.87 -7.70
CA ALA A 133 -3.65 -1.06 -6.71
C ALA A 133 -4.97 -1.48 -7.37
N PHE A 134 -5.73 -2.34 -6.70
CA PHE A 134 -7.13 -2.58 -7.07
C PHE A 134 -8.06 -1.68 -6.26
N THR A 135 -9.16 -1.26 -6.89
CA THR A 135 -10.28 -0.59 -6.25
C THR A 135 -11.60 -1.01 -6.89
N GLU A 136 -12.72 -0.59 -6.32
CA GLU A 136 -14.03 -0.70 -6.92
C GLU A 136 -14.55 0.70 -7.27
N HIS A 137 -15.11 0.85 -8.46
CA HIS A 137 -15.75 2.10 -8.86
C HIS A 137 -16.91 1.82 -9.80
N ALA A 138 -18.09 2.37 -9.50
CA ALA A 138 -19.33 2.12 -10.24
C ALA A 138 -19.67 0.61 -10.39
N GLY A 139 -19.40 -0.20 -9.36
CA GLY A 139 -19.75 -1.63 -9.32
C GLY A 139 -18.85 -2.55 -10.15
N ARG A 140 -17.68 -2.06 -10.58
CA ARG A 140 -16.66 -2.83 -11.31
C ARG A 140 -15.32 -2.76 -10.62
N VAL A 141 -14.53 -3.81 -10.77
CA VAL A 141 -13.14 -3.86 -10.32
C VAL A 141 -12.29 -3.05 -11.30
N VAL A 142 -11.55 -2.09 -10.75
CA VAL A 142 -10.63 -1.21 -11.49
C VAL A 142 -9.22 -1.45 -10.98
N VAL A 143 -8.27 -1.59 -11.90
CA VAL A 143 -6.85 -1.64 -11.60
C VAL A 143 -6.22 -0.30 -11.92
N LEU A 144 -5.52 0.28 -10.94
CA LEU A 144 -4.67 1.45 -11.13
C LEU A 144 -3.26 0.94 -11.37
N HIS A 145 -2.62 1.43 -12.42
CA HIS A 145 -1.25 1.05 -12.77
C HIS A 145 -0.53 2.17 -13.48
N ARG A 146 0.80 2.16 -13.38
CA ARG A 146 1.65 3.14 -14.05
C ARG A 146 1.94 2.69 -15.49
N THR A 147 1.72 3.55 -16.47
CA THR A 147 2.02 3.29 -17.90
C THR A 147 3.21 4.10 -18.42
N GLU A 148 3.47 5.26 -17.84
CA GLU A 148 4.69 6.06 -18.04
C GLU A 148 5.25 6.43 -16.67
N TRP A 149 6.53 6.79 -16.56
CA TRP A 149 7.17 7.06 -15.27
C TRP A 149 6.39 8.00 -14.34
N ASN A 150 5.67 8.98 -14.89
CA ASN A 150 4.86 9.97 -14.17
C ASN A 150 3.34 9.81 -14.31
N LEU A 151 2.86 8.73 -14.92
CA LEU A 151 1.46 8.62 -15.30
C LEU A 151 0.80 7.36 -14.77
N ILE A 152 -0.23 7.55 -13.94
CA ILE A 152 -1.15 6.50 -13.53
C ILE A 152 -2.36 6.48 -14.46
N GLU A 153 -2.71 5.27 -14.89
CA GLU A 153 -3.96 4.95 -15.58
C GLU A 153 -4.82 4.04 -14.69
N ALA A 154 -6.13 4.21 -14.78
CA ALA A 154 -7.12 3.30 -14.22
C ALA A 154 -7.79 2.55 -15.37
N THR A 155 -7.82 1.22 -15.27
CA THR A 155 -8.36 0.33 -16.30
C THR A 155 -9.36 -0.63 -15.67
N ASP A 156 -10.44 -0.94 -16.39
CA ASP A 156 -11.39 -1.97 -16.01
C ASP A 156 -10.69 -3.34 -16.05
N ALA A 157 -10.64 -4.03 -14.91
CA ALA A 157 -9.85 -5.26 -14.77
C ALA A 157 -10.37 -6.43 -15.61
N ALA A 158 -11.66 -6.41 -15.97
CA ALA A 158 -12.27 -7.49 -16.75
C ALA A 158 -12.06 -7.31 -18.25
N THR A 159 -12.12 -6.06 -18.72
CA THR A 159 -12.16 -5.74 -20.16
C THR A 159 -10.88 -5.10 -20.69
N GLY A 160 -10.03 -4.56 -19.83
CA GLY A 160 -8.87 -3.76 -20.23
C GLY A 160 -9.26 -2.37 -20.77
N ALA A 161 -10.51 -1.95 -20.64
CA ALA A 161 -10.94 -0.62 -21.09
C ALA A 161 -10.47 0.47 -20.11
N GLN A 162 -9.89 1.55 -20.63
CA GLN A 162 -9.50 2.71 -19.84
C GLN A 162 -10.72 3.31 -19.12
N VAL A 163 -10.58 3.58 -17.82
CA VAL A 163 -11.57 4.22 -16.95
C VAL A 163 -11.20 5.68 -16.74
N ALA A 164 -9.97 5.95 -16.31
CA ALA A 164 -9.44 7.28 -16.09
C ALA A 164 -7.93 7.29 -16.34
N ARG A 165 -7.37 8.47 -16.58
CA ARG A 165 -5.93 8.67 -16.80
C ARG A 165 -5.53 9.96 -16.11
N MET A 166 -4.33 10.01 -15.53
CA MET A 166 -3.72 11.30 -15.16
C MET A 166 -3.36 12.07 -16.45
N PRO A 167 -3.44 13.40 -16.47
CA PRO A 167 -3.06 14.17 -17.64
C PRO A 167 -1.57 13.96 -17.94
N ALA A 168 -1.25 13.71 -19.20
CA ALA A 168 0.13 13.76 -19.67
C ALA A 168 0.58 15.23 -19.70
N THR A 169 1.47 15.62 -18.81
CA THR A 169 2.01 16.98 -18.77
C THR A 169 3.21 17.13 -19.69
N ASP A 170 3.10 18.02 -20.67
CA ASP A 170 4.24 18.52 -21.45
C ASP A 170 5.02 19.53 -20.58
N GLY A 171 6.09 19.08 -19.91
CA GLY A 171 7.32 19.79 -19.47
C GLY A 171 7.31 21.16 -18.76
N ASP A 172 6.27 21.98 -18.88
CA ASP A 172 6.26 23.40 -18.48
C ASP A 172 5.15 23.76 -17.47
N SER A 173 4.38 22.78 -16.97
CA SER A 173 3.40 22.99 -15.91
C SER A 173 4.01 22.72 -14.52
N PRO A 174 3.80 23.58 -13.51
CA PRO A 174 4.30 23.36 -12.14
C PRO A 174 3.55 22.26 -11.36
N ASP A 175 2.95 21.30 -12.05
CA ASP A 175 2.09 20.25 -11.51
C ASP A 175 2.71 18.85 -11.75
N PRO A 176 2.27 17.74 -11.13
CA PRO A 176 3.05 16.55 -10.72
C PRO A 176 3.70 15.68 -11.83
N SER A 177 3.96 16.25 -13.00
CA SER A 177 4.77 15.72 -14.10
C SER A 177 6.10 15.12 -13.68
N ASP A 178 6.67 15.53 -12.55
CA ASP A 178 8.00 15.08 -12.10
C ASP A 178 7.95 13.96 -11.04
N HIS A 179 6.75 13.41 -10.74
CA HIS A 179 6.60 12.34 -9.75
C HIS A 179 6.70 10.97 -10.40
N PHE A 180 7.75 10.24 -10.07
CA PHE A 180 7.84 8.80 -10.26
C PHE A 180 6.93 8.13 -9.24
N HIS A 181 5.70 7.82 -9.65
CA HIS A 181 4.76 7.14 -8.78
C HIS A 181 5.29 5.77 -8.40
N GLY A 182 5.34 5.49 -7.10
CA GLY A 182 5.78 4.21 -6.55
C GLY A 182 4.61 3.33 -6.12
N ALA A 183 4.70 2.72 -4.95
CA ALA A 183 3.61 1.93 -4.38
C ALA A 183 2.36 2.80 -4.19
N LEU A 184 1.21 2.19 -4.47
CA LEU A 184 -0.10 2.83 -4.36
C LEU A 184 -0.83 2.28 -3.14
N HIS A 185 -1.33 3.17 -2.29
CA HIS A 185 -1.95 2.85 -1.01
C HIS A 185 -3.38 3.40 -1.00
N PRO A 186 -4.39 2.59 -1.34
CA PRO A 186 -5.79 2.97 -1.17
C PRO A 186 -6.13 3.17 0.30
N SER A 187 -6.97 4.16 0.58
CA SER A 187 -7.69 4.28 1.85
C SER A 187 -8.63 3.09 2.07
N PRO A 188 -9.01 2.74 3.31
CA PRO A 188 -9.82 1.56 3.60
C PRO A 188 -11.14 1.42 2.82
N ALA A 189 -11.84 2.52 2.54
CA ALA A 189 -13.08 2.56 1.74
C ALA A 189 -12.83 2.95 0.28
N GLY A 190 -11.56 3.13 -0.12
CA GLY A 190 -11.18 3.40 -1.51
C GLY A 190 -11.55 4.78 -2.01
N THR A 191 -11.80 5.74 -1.12
CA THR A 191 -12.20 7.10 -1.50
C THR A 191 -11.00 7.98 -1.87
N ARG A 192 -9.83 7.65 -1.33
CA ARG A 192 -8.54 8.31 -1.55
C ARG A 192 -7.46 7.29 -1.83
N ILE A 193 -6.37 7.77 -2.41
CA ILE A 193 -5.16 6.98 -2.63
C ILE A 193 -3.92 7.83 -2.42
N ALA A 194 -2.88 7.20 -1.88
CA ALA A 194 -1.56 7.79 -1.70
C ALA A 194 -0.54 7.06 -2.57
N SER A 195 0.42 7.80 -3.12
CA SER A 195 1.61 7.27 -3.78
C SER A 195 2.84 7.70 -2.98
N ASP A 196 3.77 6.79 -2.72
CA ASP A 196 5.03 7.03 -2.00
C ASP A 196 6.14 7.67 -2.87
N ALA A 197 5.70 8.47 -3.85
CA ALA A 197 6.43 8.91 -5.02
C ALA A 197 7.81 9.55 -4.78
N TRP A 198 8.64 9.45 -5.82
CA TRP A 198 9.97 10.06 -5.93
C TRP A 198 9.96 11.19 -6.98
N VAL A 199 10.76 12.24 -6.76
CA VAL A 199 10.95 13.36 -7.69
C VAL A 199 12.43 13.47 -8.03
N TRP A 200 12.75 13.73 -9.31
CA TRP A 200 14.10 13.62 -9.90
C TRP A 200 15.24 14.31 -9.14
N HIS A 201 14.98 15.43 -8.47
CA HIS A 201 15.97 16.14 -7.65
C HIS A 201 16.21 15.45 -6.29
N PRO A 202 16.73 14.21 -6.34
CA PRO A 202 16.16 13.02 -5.71
C PRO A 202 15.48 13.31 -4.37
N LEU A 203 14.16 13.31 -4.37
CA LEU A 203 13.34 13.73 -3.24
C LEU A 203 12.11 12.84 -3.13
N GLY A 204 11.90 12.23 -1.97
CA GLY A 204 10.66 11.52 -1.67
C GLY A 204 9.55 12.52 -1.39
N ARG A 205 8.56 12.59 -2.26
CA ARG A 205 7.40 13.47 -2.13
C ARG A 205 6.13 12.64 -2.29
N PRO A 206 5.63 12.00 -1.21
CA PRO A 206 4.38 11.29 -1.31
C PRO A 206 3.25 12.24 -1.66
N VAL A 207 2.33 11.78 -2.50
CA VAL A 207 1.17 12.55 -2.96
C VAL A 207 -0.10 11.77 -2.72
N VAL A 208 -1.15 12.47 -2.34
CA VAL A 208 -2.46 11.91 -2.04
C VAL A 208 -3.49 12.60 -2.93
N TRP A 209 -4.45 11.85 -3.46
CA TRP A 209 -5.56 12.43 -4.21
C TRP A 209 -6.89 11.71 -3.93
N ASN A 210 -7.99 12.40 -4.21
CA ASN A 210 -9.34 11.85 -4.17
C ASN A 210 -9.51 10.86 -5.34
N LEU A 211 -9.64 9.58 -4.99
CA LEU A 211 -9.71 8.49 -5.95
C LEU A 211 -11.07 8.47 -6.66
N ASP A 212 -12.16 8.61 -5.91
CA ASP A 212 -13.52 8.56 -6.48
C ASP A 212 -13.77 9.73 -7.45
N GLN A 213 -13.33 10.94 -7.08
CA GLN A 213 -13.42 12.11 -7.94
C GLN A 213 -12.62 11.89 -9.23
N TRP A 214 -11.37 11.41 -9.14
CA TRP A 214 -10.54 11.16 -10.31
C TRP A 214 -11.10 10.06 -11.23
N LEU A 215 -11.64 8.98 -10.67
CA LEU A 215 -12.27 7.93 -11.47
C LEU A 215 -13.57 8.39 -12.16
N THR A 216 -14.24 9.40 -11.60
CA THR A 216 -15.48 9.97 -12.16
C THR A 216 -15.22 11.05 -13.20
N GLU A 217 -14.32 11.99 -12.90
CA GLU A 217 -14.09 13.19 -13.72
C GLU A 217 -12.88 13.05 -14.66
N GLY A 218 -12.05 12.03 -14.45
CA GLY A 218 -10.86 11.75 -15.26
C GLY A 218 -9.77 12.83 -15.12
N GLU A 219 -9.14 13.16 -16.24
CA GLU A 219 -8.07 14.18 -16.30
C GLU A 219 -8.49 15.54 -15.73
N GLN A 220 -9.78 15.88 -15.77
CA GLN A 220 -10.30 17.15 -15.26
C GLN A 220 -10.26 17.25 -13.73
N ALA A 221 -10.32 16.12 -13.00
CA ALA A 221 -10.09 16.13 -11.55
C ALA A 221 -8.66 16.55 -11.20
N TRP A 222 -7.72 16.33 -12.11
CA TRP A 222 -6.29 16.56 -11.88
C TRP A 222 -5.88 18.00 -12.14
N SER A 223 -6.60 18.71 -13.02
CA SER A 223 -6.35 20.12 -13.33
C SER A 223 -6.92 21.09 -12.30
N GLY A 224 -7.74 20.60 -11.36
CA GLY A 224 -8.19 21.37 -10.20
C GLY A 224 -7.34 21.07 -8.97
N ASP A 225 -6.98 22.11 -8.21
CA ASP A 225 -6.28 21.96 -6.91
C ASP A 225 -7.12 21.24 -5.83
N ILE A 226 -8.36 20.86 -6.14
CA ILE A 226 -9.31 20.31 -5.17
C ILE A 226 -9.08 18.81 -5.05
N GLY A 227 -8.74 18.37 -3.84
CA GLY A 227 -8.71 16.95 -3.50
C GLY A 227 -7.34 16.28 -3.67
N ARG A 228 -6.28 17.04 -3.95
CA ARG A 228 -4.89 16.59 -3.94
C ARG A 228 -4.10 17.25 -2.82
N ALA A 229 -3.18 16.51 -2.21
CA ALA A 229 -2.26 17.04 -1.22
C ALA A 229 -0.89 16.37 -1.36
N ALA A 230 0.19 17.13 -1.18
CA ALA A 230 1.53 16.58 -1.06
C ALA A 230 1.90 16.43 0.42
N LEU A 231 2.54 15.33 0.78
CA LEU A 231 3.12 15.14 2.10
C LEU A 231 4.53 15.73 2.17
N PRO A 232 5.04 16.02 3.39
CA PRO A 232 6.40 16.52 3.59
C PRO A 232 7.45 15.79 2.77
N ALA A 233 8.29 16.56 2.09
CA ALA A 233 9.40 16.06 1.30
C ALA A 233 10.47 15.39 2.18
N CYS A 234 11.29 14.52 1.58
CA CYS A 234 12.54 14.07 2.19
C CYS A 234 13.64 13.92 1.11
N ALA A 235 14.71 14.69 1.25
CA ALA A 235 15.84 14.65 0.33
C ALA A 235 16.54 13.30 0.41
N TYR A 236 16.85 12.73 -0.76
CA TYR A 236 17.55 11.46 -0.93
C TYR A 236 16.86 10.23 -0.31
N HIS A 237 15.62 10.36 0.17
CA HIS A 237 14.90 9.25 0.79
C HIS A 237 13.42 9.21 0.36
N TRP A 238 13.06 8.15 -0.36
CA TRP A 238 11.71 7.89 -0.89
C TRP A 238 11.29 6.43 -0.63
N ASN A 239 10.05 6.08 -0.98
CA ASN A 239 9.39 4.83 -0.54
C ASN A 239 9.30 4.68 0.98
N ARG A 240 9.12 5.82 1.69
CA ARG A 240 8.92 5.79 3.14
C ARG A 240 7.65 5.01 3.47
N PRO A 241 7.68 4.11 4.47
CA PRO A 241 6.48 3.46 4.96
C PRO A 241 5.33 4.45 5.19
N LEU A 242 4.19 4.12 4.59
CA LEU A 242 3.00 4.94 4.54
C LEU A 242 1.77 4.04 4.76
N VAL A 243 0.86 4.44 5.64
CA VAL A 243 -0.36 3.69 5.92
C VAL A 243 -1.52 4.61 6.30
N TRP A 244 -2.72 4.27 5.86
CA TRP A 244 -3.96 4.91 6.29
C TRP A 244 -4.38 4.37 7.66
N LEU A 245 -4.53 5.25 8.66
CA LEU A 245 -5.17 4.89 9.93
C LEU A 245 -6.67 4.67 9.75
N ASP A 246 -7.27 5.50 8.89
CA ASP A 246 -8.67 5.47 8.47
C ASP A 246 -8.82 6.25 7.15
N GLU A 247 -10.05 6.61 6.76
CA GLU A 247 -10.33 7.32 5.49
C GLU A 247 -9.66 8.68 5.35
N ASP A 248 -9.41 9.37 6.46
CA ASP A 248 -8.96 10.75 6.45
C ASP A 248 -7.61 10.94 7.13
N ARG A 249 -7.09 9.94 7.84
CA ARG A 249 -5.81 10.04 8.54
C ARG A 249 -4.76 9.11 7.96
N LEU A 250 -3.60 9.67 7.67
CA LEU A 250 -2.47 8.98 7.07
C LEU A 250 -1.24 9.11 7.96
N VAL A 251 -0.49 8.02 8.12
CA VAL A 251 0.81 7.99 8.81
C VAL A 251 1.93 7.88 7.79
N LEU A 252 2.93 8.75 7.94
CA LEU A 252 4.20 8.69 7.24
C LEU A 252 5.31 8.38 8.24
N SER A 253 6.19 7.42 7.90
CA SER A 253 7.33 7.11 8.74
C SER A 253 8.44 8.17 8.65
N GLY A 254 9.23 8.26 9.71
CA GLY A 254 10.46 9.03 9.74
C GLY A 254 10.29 10.47 10.20
N LEU A 255 11.25 10.94 10.98
CA LEU A 255 11.36 12.31 11.47
C LEU A 255 12.57 12.98 10.82
N GLY A 256 12.33 14.06 10.10
CA GLY A 256 13.34 14.75 9.29
C GLY A 256 12.92 14.90 7.84
N ASP A 257 13.68 15.70 7.09
CA ASP A 257 13.48 16.06 5.70
C ASP A 257 14.72 15.76 4.82
N ASP A 258 15.73 15.08 5.37
CA ASP A 258 16.92 14.60 4.67
C ASP A 258 17.32 13.20 5.19
N GLU A 259 17.73 12.30 4.30
CA GLU A 259 18.15 10.94 4.64
C GLU A 259 19.19 10.89 5.78
N GLN A 260 20.14 11.84 5.80
CA GLN A 260 21.24 11.86 6.78
C GLN A 260 20.74 12.20 8.19
N GLU A 261 19.65 12.96 8.27
CA GLU A 261 19.07 13.43 9.53
C GLU A 261 17.83 12.63 9.92
N LEU A 262 17.34 11.76 9.04
CA LEU A 262 16.15 10.96 9.26
C LEU A 262 16.31 10.09 10.52
N ARG A 263 15.28 10.11 11.38
CA ARG A 263 15.18 9.26 12.56
C ARG A 263 13.91 8.43 12.54
N PRO A 264 13.91 7.23 13.15
CA PRO A 264 12.69 6.48 13.42
C PRO A 264 11.58 7.29 14.07
N GLY A 265 10.36 7.12 13.58
CA GLY A 265 9.19 7.80 14.08
C GLY A 265 8.01 7.78 13.12
N ALA A 266 6.93 8.42 13.53
CA ALA A 266 5.70 8.53 12.78
C ALA A 266 5.16 9.96 12.84
N ARG A 267 4.62 10.41 11.70
CA ARG A 267 3.93 11.68 11.52
C ARG A 267 2.52 11.39 11.01
N VAL A 268 1.51 11.92 11.68
CA VAL A 268 0.10 11.67 11.38
C VAL A 268 -0.53 12.92 10.78
N PHE A 269 -1.13 12.78 9.60
CA PHE A 269 -1.74 13.86 8.84
C PHE A 269 -3.25 13.67 8.77
N ASP A 270 -4.00 14.76 8.89
CA ASP A 270 -5.46 14.79 8.74
C ASP A 270 -5.84 15.43 7.39
N LEU A 271 -6.31 14.61 6.46
CA LEU A 271 -6.76 14.97 5.11
C LEU A 271 -8.25 15.33 5.05
N GLY A 272 -8.98 15.13 6.15
CA GLY A 272 -10.39 15.54 6.29
C GLY A 272 -10.52 17.00 6.73
N ARG A 273 -9.56 17.49 7.51
CA ARG A 273 -9.45 18.91 7.89
C ARG A 273 -8.91 19.73 6.74
N ARG A 274 -9.79 20.50 6.11
CA ARG A 274 -9.37 21.59 5.22
C ARG A 274 -8.64 22.65 6.06
N GLY A 275 -7.47 23.07 5.60
CA GLY A 275 -6.77 24.24 6.16
C GLY A 275 -7.68 25.48 6.14
N PRO A 276 -7.48 26.43 7.07
CA PRO A 276 -8.32 27.62 7.20
C PRO A 276 -8.32 28.54 5.96
N ASP A 277 -7.37 28.38 5.04
CA ASP A 277 -7.14 29.33 3.93
C ASP A 277 -7.80 28.97 2.58
N GLY A 278 -8.69 27.97 2.54
CA GLY A 278 -9.47 27.64 1.34
C GLY A 278 -8.66 26.93 0.25
N PRO A 279 -9.25 26.67 -0.94
CA PRO A 279 -8.59 25.90 -1.99
C PRO A 279 -7.58 26.78 -2.73
N GLY A 280 -6.32 26.70 -2.32
CA GLY A 280 -5.18 27.25 -3.06
C GLY A 280 -3.92 26.46 -2.75
N ASN A 281 -3.31 25.88 -3.80
CA ASN A 281 -1.96 25.34 -3.89
C ASN A 281 -1.32 24.67 -2.66
N THR A 282 -1.02 23.37 -2.80
CA THR A 282 0.17 22.70 -2.20
C THR A 282 0.40 22.82 -0.70
N GLU A 283 -0.59 23.20 0.11
CA GLU A 283 -0.44 23.12 1.56
C GLU A 283 -0.46 21.66 2.00
N GLU A 284 0.60 21.27 2.69
CA GLU A 284 0.69 19.97 3.33
C GLU A 284 -0.51 19.83 4.29
N PRO A 285 -1.16 18.65 4.33
CA PRO A 285 -2.29 18.46 5.22
C PRO A 285 -1.87 18.70 6.67
N PRO A 286 -2.77 19.17 7.55
CA PRO A 286 -2.45 19.38 8.96
C PRO A 286 -1.80 18.16 9.60
N GLU A 287 -0.59 18.33 10.09
CA GLU A 287 0.08 17.34 10.95
C GLU A 287 -0.52 17.41 12.35
N ILE A 288 -1.19 16.33 12.78
CA ILE A 288 -1.93 16.28 14.04
C ILE A 288 -1.18 15.54 15.16
N ALA A 289 -0.15 14.75 14.82
CA ALA A 289 0.72 14.10 15.80
C ALA A 289 2.08 13.75 15.18
N THR A 290 3.15 13.87 15.98
CA THR A 290 4.51 13.47 15.60
C THR A 290 5.24 12.89 16.80
N PHE A 291 5.82 11.71 16.64
CA PHE A 291 6.50 10.99 17.71
C PHE A 291 7.60 10.06 17.19
N GLY A 292 8.64 9.85 18.00
CA GLY A 292 9.74 8.95 17.67
C GLY A 292 9.45 7.51 18.09
N GLY A 293 10.16 6.55 17.49
CA GLY A 293 10.14 5.15 17.90
C GLY A 293 9.73 4.16 16.82
N PRO A 294 8.55 4.28 16.18
CA PRO A 294 8.13 3.35 15.13
C PRO A 294 9.16 3.21 14.00
N GLU A 295 9.45 1.96 13.62
CA GLU A 295 10.42 1.58 12.58
C GLU A 295 9.85 0.57 11.60
N GLY A 296 10.49 0.44 10.44
CA GLY A 296 10.16 -0.57 9.45
C GLY A 296 8.80 -0.34 8.79
N ARG A 297 8.08 -1.41 8.49
CA ARG A 297 6.81 -1.35 7.75
C ARG A 297 5.67 -0.95 8.67
N PHE A 298 4.78 -0.09 8.20
CA PHE A 298 3.60 0.33 8.95
C PHE A 298 2.35 -0.43 8.49
N PHE A 299 1.50 -0.75 9.46
CA PHE A 299 0.13 -1.22 9.29
C PHE A 299 -0.77 -0.43 10.24
N ALA A 300 -2.06 -0.42 9.96
CA ALA A 300 -3.02 0.22 10.84
C ALA A 300 -4.30 -0.59 10.89
N ALA A 301 -4.86 -0.73 12.07
CA ALA A 301 -6.14 -1.38 12.30
C ALA A 301 -6.74 -0.79 13.58
N ASP A 302 -8.05 -0.64 13.61
CA ASP A 302 -8.79 -0.24 14.82
C ASP A 302 -8.25 1.08 15.43
N GLY A 303 -7.84 2.02 14.58
CA GLY A 303 -7.27 3.31 14.98
C GLY A 303 -5.87 3.24 15.62
N LEU A 304 -5.24 2.06 15.64
CA LEU A 304 -3.89 1.85 16.15
C LEU A 304 -2.87 1.79 15.01
N LEU A 305 -1.65 2.23 15.29
CA LEU A 305 -0.51 2.08 14.40
C LEU A 305 0.29 0.85 14.82
N TYR A 306 0.63 0.01 13.86
CA TYR A 306 1.49 -1.15 14.03
C TYR A 306 2.77 -0.95 13.22
N SER A 307 3.94 -1.18 13.84
CA SER A 307 5.23 -1.08 13.17
C SER A 307 5.97 -2.42 13.22
N SER A 308 6.35 -2.94 12.05
CA SER A 308 7.01 -4.23 11.86
C SER A 308 8.45 -4.00 11.42
N SER A 309 9.40 -4.34 12.29
CA SER A 309 10.84 -4.17 12.05
C SER A 309 11.61 -5.43 12.42
N GLU A 310 12.94 -5.34 12.46
CA GLU A 310 13.75 -6.45 12.94
C GLU A 310 13.49 -6.82 14.41
N SER A 311 12.98 -5.91 15.23
CA SER A 311 12.64 -6.21 16.62
C SER A 311 11.37 -7.06 16.76
N GLY A 312 10.54 -7.14 15.71
CA GLY A 312 9.22 -7.76 15.73
C GLY A 312 8.13 -6.73 15.40
N LEU A 313 6.96 -6.93 16.00
CA LEU A 313 5.80 -6.06 15.83
C LEU A 313 5.61 -5.19 17.08
N GLU A 314 5.45 -3.87 16.91
CA GLU A 314 5.09 -2.95 17.99
C GLU A 314 3.75 -2.27 17.68
N ILE A 315 3.02 -1.89 18.74
CA ILE A 315 1.71 -1.22 18.66
C ILE A 315 1.84 0.15 19.31
N TRP A 316 1.28 1.15 18.65
CA TRP A 316 1.39 2.54 19.03
C TRP A 316 0.02 3.21 19.01
N ASN A 317 -0.22 4.06 19.99
CA ASN A 317 -1.31 5.04 19.92
C ASN A 317 -0.86 6.18 19.00
N PRO A 318 -1.47 6.35 17.81
CA PRO A 318 -1.02 7.37 16.85
C PRO A 318 -1.33 8.81 17.29
N THR A 319 -2.19 9.00 18.31
CA THR A 319 -2.53 10.33 18.84
C THR A 319 -1.53 10.78 19.89
N THR A 320 -1.12 9.89 20.79
CA THR A 320 -0.21 10.23 21.91
C THR A 320 1.24 9.86 21.64
N GLY A 321 1.50 9.02 20.64
CA GLY A 321 2.81 8.43 20.37
C GLY A 321 3.26 7.40 21.40
N THR A 322 2.37 6.96 22.28
CA THR A 322 2.71 5.96 23.32
C THR A 322 2.77 4.57 22.72
N ARG A 323 3.86 3.82 22.99
CA ARG A 323 3.93 2.39 22.68
C ARG A 323 3.04 1.60 23.63
N LEU A 324 2.04 0.93 23.08
CA LEU A 324 1.04 0.16 23.82
C LEU A 324 1.46 -1.30 24.03
N GLY A 325 2.28 -1.84 23.13
CA GLY A 325 2.72 -3.23 23.20
C GLY A 325 3.81 -3.56 22.20
N ALA A 326 4.42 -4.74 22.38
CA ALA A 326 5.41 -5.30 21.47
C ALA A 326 5.33 -6.82 21.48
N LEU A 327 5.59 -7.42 20.32
CA LEU A 327 5.59 -8.86 20.07
C LEU A 327 6.84 -9.24 19.29
N ALA A 328 7.81 -9.80 20.00
CA ALA A 328 9.06 -10.25 19.41
C ALA A 328 8.83 -11.47 18.50
N GLY A 329 9.60 -11.54 17.41
CA GLY A 329 9.64 -12.72 16.53
C GLY A 329 8.41 -12.91 15.65
N PHE A 330 7.54 -11.91 15.52
CA PHE A 330 6.49 -11.86 14.49
C PHE A 330 6.70 -10.58 13.67
N ARG A 331 6.86 -10.74 12.35
CA ARG A 331 7.24 -9.65 11.43
C ARG A 331 6.30 -9.67 10.23
N PRO A 332 5.06 -9.16 10.37
CA PRO A 332 4.11 -9.19 9.29
C PRO A 332 4.60 -8.38 8.09
N THR A 333 4.24 -8.86 6.92
CA THR A 333 4.52 -8.26 5.61
C THR A 333 3.24 -7.85 4.89
N HIS A 334 2.09 -8.41 5.28
CA HIS A 334 0.78 -8.17 4.66
C HIS A 334 -0.29 -7.90 5.72
N HIS A 335 -1.37 -7.26 5.28
CA HIS A 335 -2.53 -6.95 6.11
C HIS A 335 -3.80 -7.42 5.40
N ASP A 336 -4.54 -8.32 6.04
CA ASP A 336 -5.91 -8.66 5.67
C ASP A 336 -6.85 -7.67 6.39
N LEU A 337 -7.14 -6.55 5.71
CA LEU A 337 -8.03 -5.51 6.20
C LEU A 337 -9.45 -6.03 6.45
N THR A 338 -9.91 -7.00 5.67
CA THR A 338 -11.28 -7.55 5.79
C THR A 338 -11.43 -8.37 7.06
N ARG A 339 -10.37 -9.09 7.47
CA ARG A 339 -10.38 -9.93 8.68
C ARG A 339 -9.76 -9.26 9.90
N GLY A 340 -9.12 -8.10 9.73
CA GLY A 340 -8.31 -7.48 10.77
C GLY A 340 -7.16 -8.39 11.18
N GLU A 341 -6.40 -8.92 10.22
CA GLU A 341 -5.29 -9.83 10.48
C GLU A 341 -3.99 -9.35 9.84
N LEU A 342 -2.93 -9.27 10.64
CA LEU A 342 -1.57 -9.12 10.14
C LEU A 342 -0.99 -10.48 9.79
N LEU A 343 -0.31 -10.57 8.66
CA LEU A 343 0.19 -11.83 8.10
C LEU A 343 1.69 -11.78 7.85
N GLU A 344 2.38 -12.85 8.23
CA GLU A 344 3.79 -13.10 7.94
C GLU A 344 3.89 -14.40 7.12
N LEU A 345 4.38 -14.29 5.89
CA LEU A 345 4.77 -15.44 5.09
C LEU A 345 6.16 -15.90 5.52
N SER A 346 6.27 -17.16 5.99
CA SER A 346 7.53 -17.73 6.44
C SER A 346 7.76 -19.12 5.85
N ALA A 347 8.98 -19.65 5.99
CA ALA A 347 9.28 -21.03 5.61
C ALA A 347 8.45 -22.08 6.38
N ALA A 348 7.93 -21.73 7.57
CA ALA A 348 7.07 -22.60 8.37
C ALA A 348 5.60 -22.56 7.92
N GLY A 349 5.25 -21.69 6.97
CA GLY A 349 3.89 -21.43 6.52
C GLY A 349 3.46 -19.99 6.79
N LEU A 350 2.15 -19.79 6.77
CA LEU A 350 1.53 -18.49 6.98
C LEU A 350 1.26 -18.28 8.46
N ARG A 351 1.92 -17.30 9.07
CA ARG A 351 1.67 -16.89 10.46
C ARG A 351 0.72 -15.71 10.45
N ARG A 352 -0.28 -15.72 11.32
CA ARG A 352 -1.29 -14.66 11.40
C ARG A 352 -1.48 -14.18 12.83
N LEU A 353 -1.84 -12.90 12.96
CA LEU A 353 -2.19 -12.26 14.21
C LEU A 353 -3.43 -11.40 13.97
N ARG A 354 -4.50 -11.65 14.73
CA ARG A 354 -5.67 -10.76 14.73
C ARG A 354 -5.32 -9.43 15.41
N THR A 355 -5.63 -8.32 14.75
CA THR A 355 -5.51 -6.98 15.33
C THR A 355 -6.57 -6.80 16.41
N ALA A 356 -6.32 -5.88 17.34
CA ALA A 356 -7.21 -5.72 18.48
C ALA A 356 -8.50 -5.04 18.03
N ALA A 357 -9.58 -5.81 17.85
CA ALA A 357 -10.92 -5.24 17.82
C ALA A 357 -11.18 -4.59 19.18
N GLU A 358 -11.69 -3.35 19.19
CA GLU A 358 -12.23 -2.75 20.42
C GLU A 358 -13.22 -3.75 21.05
N GLY A 359 -13.05 -4.01 22.35
CA GLY A 359 -13.92 -4.87 23.14
C GLY A 359 -15.22 -4.20 23.57
#